data_AF-A0A836J9V2-F1
#
_entry.id   AF-A0A836J9V2-F1
#
_cell.length_a   1.000
_cell.length_b   1.000
_cell.length_c   1.000
_cell.angle_alpha   90.00
_cell.angle_beta   90.00
_cell.angle_gamma   90.00
#
_symmetry.space_group_name_H-M   'P 1'
#
loop_
_entity.id
_entity.type
_entity.pdbx_description
1 polymer ?
#
loop_
_entity_poly.entity_id
_entity_poly.type
_entity_poly.pdbx_seq_one_letter_code
_entity_poly.pdbx_strand_id
1 'polypeptide(L)'
;MDQRICIKFCVKNKIKCADAFRMLTVACGEATLDRSNIYRWYKMFSEGREDVNDEERNKNWLLHHDNAPAHTSLLVREFLAKNNTLMMPQPPYSPDLAPCDFFCSRN
;
A
#
# COMPACT_ATOMS: atom_id res chain seq x y z
N MET A 1 -2.71 23.43 -4.54
CA MET A 1 -1.81 23.41 -3.37
C MET A 1 -1.96 22.04 -2.74
N ASP A 2 -0.89 21.28 -2.59
CA ASP A 2 -0.97 19.95 -1.97
C ASP A 2 -1.32 20.09 -0.48
N GLN A 3 -2.46 19.54 -0.08
CA GLN A 3 -2.93 19.58 1.32
C GLN A 3 -1.91 18.97 2.29
N ARG A 4 -1.06 18.05 1.81
CA ARG A 4 0.03 17.45 2.58
C ARG A 4 1.13 18.45 2.94
N ILE A 5 1.42 19.41 2.05
CA ILE A 5 2.36 20.50 2.33
C ILE A 5 1.81 21.38 3.45
N CYS A 6 0.51 21.66 3.44
CA CYS A 6 -0.16 22.40 4.51
C CYS A 6 -0.10 21.65 5.84
N ILE A 7 -0.32 20.33 5.85
CA ILE A 7 -0.18 19.51 7.06
C ILE A 7 1.27 19.56 7.59
N LYS A 8 2.27 19.40 6.71
CA LYS A 8 3.69 19.50 7.07
C LYS A 8 4.03 20.88 7.65
N PHE A 9 3.49 21.94 7.06
CA PHE A 9 3.63 23.31 7.57
C PHE A 9 3.01 23.45 8.98
N CYS A 10 1.80 22.93 9.21
CA CYS A 10 1.16 22.96 10.53
C CYS A 10 2.01 22.27 11.60
N VAL A 11 2.60 21.10 11.28
CA VAL A 11 3.49 20.37 12.21
C VAL A 11 4.75 21.18 12.52
N LYS A 12 5.40 21.79 11.52
CA LYS A 12 6.59 22.64 11.73
C LYS A 12 6.28 23.87 12.59
N ASN A 13 5.07 24.42 12.49
CA ASN A 13 4.61 25.54 13.30
C ASN A 13 3.99 25.13 14.65
N LYS A 14 4.07 23.86 15.04
CA LYS A 14 3.52 23.34 16.32
C LYS A 14 2.01 23.57 16.47
N ILE A 15 1.28 23.70 15.35
CA ILE A 15 -0.18 23.81 15.34
C ILE A 15 -0.76 22.44 15.68
N LYS A 16 -1.69 22.38 16.64
CA LYS A 16 -2.34 21.13 17.05
C LYS A 16 -3.13 20.53 15.88
N CYS A 17 -3.23 19.20 15.84
CA CYS A 17 -3.93 18.49 14.77
C CYS A 17 -5.40 18.94 14.57
N ALA A 18 -6.11 19.24 15.66
CA ALA A 18 -7.49 19.74 15.58
C ALA A 18 -7.58 21.12 14.89
N ASP A 19 -6.64 22.02 15.18
CA ASP A 19 -6.55 23.33 14.54
C ASP A 19 -6.09 23.20 13.08
N ALA A 20 -5.15 22.29 12.79
CA ALA A 20 -4.72 21.98 11.43
C ALA A 20 -5.88 21.45 10.58
N PHE A 21 -6.72 20.57 11.14
CA PHE A 21 -7.92 20.06 10.48
C PHE A 21 -8.89 21.20 10.15
N ARG A 22 -9.22 22.06 11.12
CA ARG A 22 -10.09 23.21 10.91
C ARG A 22 -9.53 24.16 9.84
N MET A 23 -8.23 24.41 9.85
CA MET A 23 -7.56 25.27 8.87
C MET A 23 -7.61 24.67 7.46
N LEU A 24 -7.43 23.35 7.33
CA LEU A 24 -7.55 22.63 6.06
C LEU A 24 -8.99 22.64 5.54
N THR A 25 -9.99 22.41 6.42
CA THR A 25 -11.41 22.49 6.03
C THR A 25 -11.76 23.88 5.50
N VAL A 26 -11.24 24.95 6.11
CA VAL A 26 -11.46 26.32 5.64
C VAL A 26 -10.75 26.57 4.30
N ALA A 27 -9.52 26.07 4.13
CA ALA A 27 -8.73 26.31 2.93
C ALA A 27 -9.14 25.46 1.71
N CYS A 28 -9.66 24.26 1.92
CA CYS A 28 -9.91 23.27 0.86
C CYS A 28 -11.38 22.82 0.74
N GLY A 29 -12.26 23.19 1.68
CA GLY A 29 -13.69 22.91 1.60
C GLY A 29 -14.00 21.41 1.49
N GLU A 30 -14.88 21.02 0.57
CA GLU A 30 -15.27 19.62 0.33
C GLU A 30 -14.16 18.77 -0.30
N ALA A 31 -13.14 19.39 -0.91
CA ALA A 31 -12.00 18.66 -1.47
C ALA A 31 -10.96 18.26 -0.41
N THR A 32 -11.22 18.53 0.88
CA THR A 32 -10.32 18.23 2.00
C THR A 32 -10.16 16.72 2.20
N LEU A 33 -8.92 16.28 2.42
CA LEU A 33 -8.62 14.91 2.84
C LEU A 33 -9.49 14.51 4.03
N ASP A 34 -9.91 13.24 4.05
CA ASP A 34 -10.67 12.70 5.18
C ASP A 34 -9.89 12.91 6.49
N ARG A 35 -10.64 13.06 7.58
CA ARG A 35 -10.09 13.28 8.92
C ARG A 35 -9.00 12.24 9.25
N SER A 36 -9.25 10.96 8.99
CA SER A 36 -8.33 9.84 9.26
C SER A 36 -7.01 10.00 8.50
N ASN A 37 -7.06 10.38 7.22
CA ASN A 37 -5.88 10.67 6.42
C ASN A 37 -5.10 11.88 6.98
N ILE A 38 -5.78 12.94 7.40
CA ILE A 38 -5.12 14.11 8.01
C ILE A 38 -4.39 13.71 9.30
N TYR A 39 -5.03 12.95 10.19
CA TYR A 39 -4.39 12.46 11.41
C TYR A 39 -3.19 11.55 11.10
N ARG A 40 -3.34 10.65 10.13
CA ARG A 40 -2.26 9.75 9.67
C ARG A 40 -1.04 10.55 9.20
N TRP A 41 -1.24 11.51 8.31
CA TRP A 41 -0.17 12.37 7.80
C TRP A 41 0.44 13.25 8.86
N TYR A 42 -0.38 13.88 9.70
CA TYR A 42 0.09 14.70 10.82
C TYR A 42 0.99 13.88 11.76
N LYS A 43 0.59 12.65 12.08
CA LYS A 43 1.40 11.73 12.90
C LYS A 43 2.74 11.41 12.21
N MET A 44 2.72 11.02 10.94
CA MET A 44 3.95 10.71 10.19
C MET A 44 4.92 11.90 10.16
N PHE A 45 4.43 13.11 9.89
CA PHE A 45 5.28 14.32 9.91
C PHE A 45 5.78 14.65 11.33
N SER A 46 5.00 14.37 12.37
CA SER A 46 5.43 14.57 13.76
C SER A 46 6.51 13.58 14.21
N GLU A 47 6.54 12.38 13.60
CA GLU A 47 7.55 11.33 13.83
C GLU A 47 8.84 11.56 13.01
N GLY A 48 8.92 12.65 12.24
CA GLY A 48 10.14 13.05 11.52
C GLY A 48 10.16 12.68 10.04
N ARG A 49 9.05 12.17 9.47
CA ARG A 49 8.93 11.99 8.03
C ARG A 49 8.98 13.35 7.34
N GLU A 50 9.76 13.51 6.28
CA GLU A 50 9.80 14.76 5.50
C GLU A 50 9.16 14.64 4.11
N ASP A 51 9.01 13.43 3.60
CA ASP A 51 8.45 13.17 2.29
C ASP A 51 6.91 13.33 2.29
N VAL A 52 6.39 13.98 1.24
CA VAL A 52 4.95 14.26 1.06
C VAL A 52 4.27 13.26 0.11
N ASN A 53 5.03 12.43 -0.57
CA ASN A 53 4.51 11.35 -1.41
C ASN A 53 4.08 10.19 -0.52
N ASP A 54 3.02 9.46 -0.92
CA ASP A 54 2.76 8.19 -0.24
C ASP A 54 3.99 7.32 -0.43
N GLU A 55 4.45 6.66 0.63
CA GLU A 55 5.40 5.56 0.41
C GLU A 55 4.67 4.58 -0.49
N GLU A 56 5.27 4.32 -1.64
CA GLU A 56 4.75 3.39 -2.61
C GLU A 56 4.51 2.09 -1.85
N ARG A 57 3.25 1.82 -1.48
CA ARG A 57 2.90 0.71 -0.58
C ARG A 57 3.45 -0.53 -1.24
N ASN A 58 4.55 -1.01 -0.68
CA ASN A 58 5.54 -1.78 -1.38
C ASN A 58 4.85 -2.87 -2.21
N LYS A 59 4.87 -2.75 -3.54
CA LYS A 59 4.33 -3.78 -4.46
C LYS A 59 5.22 -5.04 -4.47
N ASN A 60 6.05 -5.22 -3.45
CA ASN A 60 6.91 -6.39 -3.25
C ASN A 60 6.14 -7.62 -2.76
N TRP A 61 4.85 -7.72 -3.07
CA TRP A 61 4.12 -8.97 -2.88
C TRP A 61 4.47 -9.90 -4.05
N LEU A 62 4.90 -11.11 -3.72
CA LEU A 62 5.27 -12.12 -4.69
C LEU A 62 4.10 -13.09 -4.83
N LEU A 63 3.58 -13.24 -6.04
CA LEU A 63 2.50 -14.19 -6.31
C LEU A 63 3.08 -15.62 -6.34
N HIS A 64 2.55 -16.49 -5.48
CA HIS A 64 2.80 -17.92 -5.47
C HIS A 64 1.53 -18.65 -5.93
N HIS A 65 1.65 -19.50 -6.95
CA HIS A 65 0.61 -20.39 -7.44
C HIS A 65 1.24 -21.71 -7.90
N ASP A 66 0.45 -22.77 -7.96
CA ASP A 66 0.88 -24.10 -8.39
C ASP A 66 1.08 -24.18 -9.91
N ASN A 67 1.80 -25.19 -10.39
CA ASN A 67 2.09 -25.35 -11.81
C ASN A 67 0.89 -25.95 -12.61
N ALA A 68 -0.34 -25.78 -12.14
CA ALA A 68 -1.52 -26.32 -12.82
C ALA A 68 -1.69 -25.68 -14.22
N PRO A 69 -2.21 -26.42 -15.22
CA PRO A 69 -2.33 -25.93 -16.60
C PRO A 69 -3.13 -24.62 -16.74
N ALA A 70 -4.10 -24.38 -15.85
CA ALA A 70 -4.89 -23.15 -15.84
C ALA A 70 -4.03 -21.92 -15.46
N HIS A 71 -3.14 -22.06 -14.48
CA HIS A 71 -2.31 -20.99 -13.95
C HIS A 71 -1.02 -20.76 -14.76
N THR A 72 -0.57 -21.78 -15.49
CA THR A 72 0.65 -21.73 -16.33
C THR A 72 0.38 -21.36 -17.79
N SER A 73 -0.88 -21.14 -18.15
CA SER A 73 -1.29 -20.77 -19.49
C SER A 73 -0.61 -19.48 -19.96
N LEU A 74 -0.34 -19.40 -21.27
CA LEU A 74 0.31 -18.24 -21.88
C LEU A 74 -0.44 -16.94 -21.59
N LEU A 75 -1.77 -16.99 -21.65
CA LEU A 75 -2.66 -15.87 -21.36
C LEU A 75 -2.50 -15.34 -19.93
N VAL A 76 -2.36 -16.22 -18.94
CA VAL A 76 -2.14 -15.83 -17.54
C VAL A 76 -0.75 -15.24 -17.35
N ARG A 77 0.28 -15.83 -17.98
CA ARG A 77 1.65 -15.31 -17.91
C ARG A 77 1.79 -13.93 -18.54
N GLU A 78 1.17 -13.70 -19.70
CA GLU A 78 1.13 -12.39 -20.37
C GLU A 78 0.37 -11.36 -19.52
N PHE A 79 -0.76 -11.75 -18.92
CA PHE A 79 -1.52 -10.89 -18.02
C PHE A 79 -0.69 -10.49 -16.79
N LEU A 80 0.02 -11.43 -16.16
CA LEU A 80 0.87 -11.16 -15.00
C LEU A 80 2.07 -10.26 -15.34
N ALA A 81 2.71 -10.50 -16.50
CA ALA A 81 3.79 -9.67 -16.99
C ALA A 81 3.33 -8.22 -17.28
N LYS A 82 2.16 -8.05 -17.90
CA LYS A 82 1.56 -6.74 -18.19
C LYS A 82 1.27 -5.93 -16.92
N ASN A 83 0.89 -6.61 -15.83
CA ASN A 83 0.57 -5.99 -14.55
C ASN A 83 1.78 -5.83 -13.61
N ASN A 84 3.00 -6.12 -14.08
CA ASN A 84 4.23 -6.04 -13.30
C ASN A 84 4.15 -6.81 -11.96
N THR A 85 3.49 -7.97 -11.98
CA THR A 85 3.36 -8.83 -10.79
C THR A 85 4.55 -9.80 -10.75
N LEU A 86 5.33 -9.72 -9.68
CA LEU A 86 6.45 -10.65 -9.47
C LEU A 86 5.89 -12.04 -9.12
N MET A 87 6.37 -13.09 -9.78
CA MET A 87 5.97 -14.48 -9.54
C MET A 87 7.11 -15.25 -8.85
N MET A 88 6.78 -16.05 -7.83
CA MET A 88 7.71 -16.99 -7.21
C MET A 88 7.85 -18.24 -8.10
N PRO A 89 9.07 -18.66 -8.51
CA PRO A 89 9.21 -19.92 -9.23
C PRO A 89 8.84 -21.11 -8.33
N GLN A 90 8.01 -22.02 -8.83
CA GLN A 90 7.70 -23.30 -8.20
C GLN A 90 8.40 -24.45 -8.95
N PRO A 91 9.12 -25.34 -8.26
CA PRO A 91 9.63 -26.56 -8.87
C PRO A 91 8.49 -27.51 -9.28
N PRO A 92 8.63 -28.26 -10.39
CA PRO A 92 7.65 -29.26 -10.78
C PRO A 92 7.47 -30.34 -9.70
N TYR A 93 6.22 -30.66 -9.35
CA TYR A 93 5.84 -31.74 -8.42
C TYR A 93 6.39 -31.60 -6.98
N SER A 94 6.31 -30.40 -6.40
CA SER A 94 6.64 -30.16 -4.98
C SER A 94 5.42 -29.69 -4.18
N PRO A 95 4.45 -30.58 -3.90
CA PRO A 95 3.25 -30.26 -3.12
C PRO A 95 3.56 -29.92 -1.65
N ASP A 96 4.76 -30.21 -1.16
CA ASP A 96 5.25 -29.90 0.18
C ASP A 96 5.68 -28.42 0.35
N LEU A 97 5.92 -27.71 -0.76
CA LEU A 97 6.38 -26.32 -0.77
C LEU A 97 5.25 -25.31 -0.96
N ALA A 98 4.04 -25.75 -1.25
CA ALA A 98 2.87 -24.89 -1.31
C ALA A 98 2.30 -24.69 0.10
N PRO A 99 2.28 -23.46 0.64
CA PRO A 99 1.73 -23.20 1.96
C PRO A 99 0.27 -23.67 2.08
N CYS A 100 -0.50 -23.64 1.00
CA CYS A 100 -1.89 -24.08 1.00
C CYS A 100 -2.02 -25.61 1.14
N ASP A 101 -1.15 -26.40 0.50
CA ASP A 101 -1.21 -27.87 0.54
C ASP A 101 -0.73 -28.43 1.88
N PHE A 102 0.26 -27.79 2.50
CA PHE A 102 0.79 -28.19 3.82
C PHE A 102 -0.23 -28.00 4.95
N PHE A 103 -1.06 -26.95 4.89
CA PHE A 103 -2.03 -26.66 5.94
C PHE A 103 -3.35 -27.45 5.78
N CYS A 104 -3.72 -27.83 4.55
CA CYS A 104 -4.97 -28.57 4.29
C CYS A 104 -4.85 -30.10 4.48
N SER A 105 -3.65 -30.65 4.54
CA SER A 105 -3.40 -32.10 4.65
C SER A 105 -3.27 -32.64 6.09
N ARG A 106 -3.42 -31.78 7.11
CA ARG A 106 -3.64 -32.19 8.52
C ARG A 106 -5.12 -32.21 8.84
N ASN A 107 -5.81 -33.30 8.47
CA ASN A 107 -7.08 -33.70 9.06
C ASN A 107 -7.17 -35.22 9.10
#